data_AF-A0A3Z7C615-F1
#
_entry.id   AF-A0A3Z7C615-F1
#
_cell.length_a   1.000
_cell.length_b   1.000
_cell.length_c   1.000
_cell.angle_alpha   90.00
_cell.angle_beta   90.00
_cell.angle_gamma   90.00
#
_symmetry.space_group_name_H-M   'P 1'
#
loop_
_entity.id
_entity.type
_entity.pdbx_description
1 polymer ?
#
loop_
_entity_poly.entity_id
_entity_poly.type
_entity_poly.pdbx_seq_one_letter_code
_entity_poly.pdbx_strand_id
1 'polypeptide(L)'
;MPESKYRQQTIRAPRGTVLTAKSWLTEAPLRMLMNNLDPDVAENPHELVVYGGIGRAARNWECYDAIVDALTRLEADETLLIQSGKPVGVFKTHDNAPRVLIANSNLVPHWATWEHFNELDAKGLAMYGQMTAGSWIYIGSQGIVQGTYETFVEAGRQHYNGTLAGRWALTAGLGGMGGAQPLAATLAGACSLTIECQQSRIDFRLRTRYVDEQAATLDDALARITRYTREGKAVSVALCANAADILPELVNRGVRPDLVTDQTSAHDPLHGYLPSGWCWEEYQKNAQSDPRGTMQAAKRSMAAHVRAMLAFSKMGVPTFDYGNNIRQMAKEMGVENAFDFPGFVPAYIRPLFCRGIGPFRWVALSGDPQDIYKTDAKVKEIVAEDKHLHHWLDMARERIHFQGLPARICWVGLEWRQKLGLAFNEMVRCGEVSAPIVIGRDHLDSGSVASPNRETEAMRDGSDAVSDWPLLNALLNTASGATWVSLHHGGGVGMGFSQHAGMVIVCDGTDEAAARIRRVLHNDPATGVMRHADAGYDLAVECAVEQGLNLPMVAATQGKG
;
A
#
# COMPACT_ATOMS: atom_id res chain seq x y z
N MET A 1 24.98 2.79 23.90
CA MET A 1 24.08 1.63 24.14
C MET A 1 23.34 1.37 22.85
N PRO A 2 23.03 0.13 22.43
CA PRO A 2 22.16 -0.05 21.28
C PRO A 2 20.83 0.65 21.57
N GLU A 3 20.47 1.64 20.76
CA GLU A 3 19.25 2.43 20.93
C GLU A 3 18.03 1.50 20.81
N SER A 4 17.17 1.47 21.83
CA SER A 4 16.06 0.51 21.89
C SER A 4 15.04 0.79 20.77
N LYS A 5 14.67 -0.27 20.05
CA LYS A 5 13.52 -0.27 19.12
C LYS A 5 12.20 -0.55 19.84
N TYR A 6 12.23 -1.03 21.07
CA TYR A 6 11.03 -1.34 21.87
C TYR A 6 10.75 -0.25 22.92
N ARG A 7 9.49 0.20 22.98
CA ARG A 7 8.96 1.05 24.06
C ARG A 7 7.50 0.68 24.28
N GLN A 8 7.16 0.33 25.52
CA GLN A 8 5.79 0.07 25.92
C GLN A 8 5.02 1.37 26.15
N GLN A 9 4.76 2.09 25.06
CA GLN A 9 3.99 3.32 25.05
C GLN A 9 2.95 3.25 23.95
N THR A 10 1.76 3.77 24.24
CA THR A 10 0.72 3.95 23.23
C THR A 10 0.85 5.35 22.61
N ILE A 11 0.99 5.40 21.29
CA ILE A 11 1.03 6.64 20.51
C ILE A 11 -0.29 6.78 19.75
N ARG A 12 -0.84 8.00 19.70
CA ARG A 12 -1.98 8.35 18.84
C ARG A 12 -1.81 9.78 18.37
N ALA A 13 -2.30 10.09 17.17
CA ALA A 13 -2.25 11.45 16.68
C ALA A 13 -3.11 12.41 17.53
N PRO A 14 -2.66 13.64 17.78
CA PRO A 14 -3.53 14.71 18.29
C PRO A 14 -4.79 14.89 17.44
N ARG A 15 -5.89 15.29 18.07
CA ARG A 15 -7.21 15.50 17.46
C ARG A 15 -7.66 16.96 17.65
N GLY A 16 -8.69 17.37 16.90
CA GLY A 16 -9.24 18.72 16.96
C GLY A 16 -8.33 19.78 16.32
N THR A 17 -8.56 21.06 16.66
CA THR A 17 -7.92 22.21 15.99
C THR A 17 -6.75 22.83 16.75
N VAL A 18 -6.44 22.32 17.95
CA VAL A 18 -5.30 22.80 18.74
C VAL A 18 -4.00 22.26 18.16
N LEU A 19 -3.08 23.15 17.84
CA LEU A 19 -1.77 22.79 17.27
C LEU A 19 -0.75 22.53 18.38
N THR A 20 0.10 21.53 18.15
CA THR A 20 1.36 21.34 18.89
C THR A 20 2.50 22.01 18.15
N ALA A 21 2.55 21.87 16.82
CA ALA A 21 3.52 22.51 15.95
C ALA A 21 3.13 23.96 15.60
N LYS A 22 4.02 24.66 14.90
CA LYS A 22 3.85 26.09 14.56
C LYS A 22 2.80 26.39 13.49
N SER A 23 2.46 25.41 12.65
CA SER A 23 1.51 25.56 11.55
C SER A 23 0.83 24.24 11.20
N TRP A 24 -0.27 24.28 10.43
CA TRP A 24 -0.90 23.06 9.91
C TRP A 24 0.01 22.24 8.99
N LEU A 25 0.96 22.88 8.29
CA LEU A 25 1.91 22.18 7.41
C LEU A 25 2.97 21.39 8.19
N THR A 26 3.21 21.71 9.46
CA THR A 26 4.13 20.98 10.35
C THR A 26 3.40 20.11 11.38
N GLU A 27 2.17 20.47 11.73
CA GLU A 27 1.25 19.64 12.53
C GLU A 27 0.79 18.40 11.75
N ALA A 28 0.52 18.52 10.45
CA ALA A 28 0.08 17.41 9.62
C ALA A 28 1.08 16.22 9.60
N PRO A 29 2.37 16.39 9.25
CA PRO A 29 3.32 15.27 9.31
C PRO A 29 3.52 14.75 10.74
N LEU A 30 3.40 15.59 11.78
CA LEU A 30 3.45 15.16 13.17
C LEU A 30 2.30 14.21 13.51
N ARG A 31 1.06 14.63 13.21
CA ARG A 31 -0.14 13.81 13.41
C ARG A 31 -0.06 12.52 12.61
N MET A 32 0.38 12.60 11.36
CA MET A 32 0.45 11.42 10.50
C MET A 32 1.55 10.43 10.93
N LEU A 33 2.70 10.90 11.41
CA LEU A 33 3.71 10.05 12.05
C LEU A 33 3.12 9.29 13.24
N MET A 34 2.39 10.00 14.11
CA MET A 34 1.74 9.39 15.27
C MET A 34 0.59 8.46 14.88
N ASN A 35 -0.16 8.78 13.82
CA ASN A 35 -1.22 7.93 13.29
C ASN A 35 -0.68 6.60 12.77
N ASN A 36 0.49 6.62 12.11
CA ASN A 36 1.19 5.42 11.68
C ASN A 36 1.55 4.47 12.83
N LEU A 37 1.55 4.95 14.09
CA LEU A 37 1.86 4.16 15.29
C LEU A 37 0.65 3.96 16.21
N ASP A 38 -0.55 4.34 15.77
CA ASP A 38 -1.78 4.09 16.53
C ASP A 38 -2.01 2.57 16.66
N PRO A 39 -2.31 2.02 17.85
CA PRO A 39 -2.58 0.58 18.02
C PRO A 39 -3.76 0.04 17.20
N ASP A 40 -4.67 0.91 16.76
CA ASP A 40 -5.76 0.52 15.87
C ASP A 40 -5.34 0.51 14.40
N VAL A 41 -4.16 1.06 14.09
CA VAL A 41 -3.59 1.21 12.74
C VAL A 41 -2.44 0.24 12.50
N ALA A 42 -1.41 0.27 13.34
CA ALA A 42 -0.14 -0.43 13.15
C ALA A 42 -0.16 -1.90 13.60
N GLU A 43 0.64 -2.75 12.94
CA GLU A 43 0.76 -4.16 13.29
C GLU A 43 1.54 -4.41 14.59
N ASN A 44 2.59 -3.63 14.87
CA ASN A 44 3.38 -3.72 16.09
C ASN A 44 4.02 -2.35 16.45
N PRO A 45 3.23 -1.38 16.93
CA PRO A 45 3.68 -0.01 17.15
C PRO A 45 4.73 0.14 18.27
N HIS A 46 4.77 -0.77 19.24
CA HIS A 46 5.77 -0.74 20.32
C HIS A 46 7.19 -0.94 19.80
N GLU A 47 7.33 -1.60 18.65
CA GLU A 47 8.58 -1.72 17.91
C GLU A 47 8.69 -0.75 16.72
N LEU A 48 7.83 0.27 16.66
CA LEU A 48 7.69 1.22 15.55
C LEU A 48 7.23 0.61 14.21
N VAL A 49 6.86 -0.68 14.21
CA VAL A 49 6.47 -1.42 13.00
C VAL A 49 5.02 -1.11 12.65
N VAL A 50 4.84 -0.58 11.44
CA VAL A 50 3.54 -0.22 10.88
C VAL A 50 2.94 -1.42 10.15
N TYR A 51 3.62 -1.95 9.12
CA TYR A 51 3.17 -3.12 8.35
C TYR A 51 4.30 -3.71 7.48
N GLY A 52 4.02 -4.87 6.84
CA GLY A 52 4.84 -5.42 5.74
C GLY A 52 6.21 -5.94 6.20
N GLY A 53 6.21 -6.92 7.11
CA GLY A 53 7.43 -7.36 7.79
C GLY A 53 7.88 -6.31 8.80
N ILE A 54 9.05 -5.72 8.59
CA ILE A 54 9.68 -4.73 9.49
C ILE A 54 9.55 -3.27 9.02
N GLY A 55 8.51 -2.94 8.25
CA GLY A 55 8.26 -1.57 7.79
C GLY A 55 7.97 -0.64 8.96
N ARG A 56 8.83 0.35 9.22
CA ARG A 56 8.81 1.21 10.41
C ARG A 56 8.54 2.68 10.11
N ALA A 57 8.00 3.39 11.10
CA ALA A 57 7.72 4.83 11.03
C ALA A 57 8.94 5.71 11.34
N ALA A 58 9.84 5.23 12.21
CA ALA A 58 11.10 5.86 12.58
C ALA A 58 12.15 4.77 12.87
N ARG A 59 13.44 5.13 12.83
CA ARG A 59 14.53 4.14 12.92
C ARG A 59 14.54 3.39 14.26
N ASN A 60 14.37 4.15 15.33
CA ASN A 60 14.31 3.73 16.72
C ASN A 60 13.63 4.84 17.52
N TRP A 61 13.43 4.62 18.82
CA TRP A 61 12.66 5.55 19.64
C TRP A 61 13.34 6.90 19.87
N GLU A 62 14.68 6.95 19.90
CA GLU A 62 15.42 8.22 19.97
C GLU A 62 15.17 9.06 18.71
N CYS A 63 15.23 8.43 17.53
CA CYS A 63 14.91 9.09 16.27
C CYS A 63 13.45 9.55 16.24
N TYR A 64 12.51 8.75 16.75
CA TYR A 64 11.09 9.14 16.85
C TYR A 64 10.92 10.41 17.68
N ASP A 65 11.47 10.45 18.89
CA ASP A 65 11.37 11.61 19.78
C ASP A 65 12.00 12.85 19.13
N ALA A 66 13.18 12.69 18.51
CA ALA A 66 13.85 13.78 17.80
C ALA A 66 13.06 14.30 16.58
N ILE A 67 12.31 13.43 15.88
CA ILE A 67 11.42 13.85 14.78
C ILE A 67 10.27 14.68 15.33
N VAL A 68 9.64 14.23 16.42
CA VAL A 68 8.55 14.95 17.09
C VAL A 68 9.01 16.34 17.52
N ASP A 69 10.17 16.44 18.16
CA ASP A 69 10.77 17.71 18.60
C ASP A 69 11.16 18.62 17.43
N ALA A 70 11.64 18.05 16.32
CA ALA A 70 11.98 18.81 15.12
C ALA A 70 10.71 19.37 14.46
N LEU A 71 9.69 18.55 14.23
CA LEU A 71 8.42 18.98 13.61
C LEU A 71 7.69 20.04 14.44
N THR A 72 7.75 19.92 15.77
CA THR A 72 7.14 20.90 16.68
C THR A 72 7.78 22.30 16.55
N ARG A 73 9.07 22.37 16.26
CA ARG A 73 9.84 23.63 16.17
C ARG A 73 10.04 24.15 14.75
N LEU A 74 9.80 23.34 13.73
CA LEU A 74 10.07 23.65 12.33
C LEU A 74 9.30 24.89 11.85
N GLU A 75 10.01 25.83 11.23
CA GLU A 75 9.42 27.05 10.67
C GLU A 75 8.79 26.81 9.28
N ALA A 76 8.00 27.77 8.81
CA ALA A 76 7.29 27.69 7.53
C ALA A 76 8.23 27.67 6.31
N ASP A 77 9.40 28.30 6.43
CA ASP A 77 10.43 28.39 5.39
C ASP A 77 11.58 27.39 5.59
N GLU A 78 11.38 26.38 6.43
CA GLU A 78 12.34 25.32 6.70
C GLU A 78 11.88 23.96 6.14
N THR A 79 12.86 23.09 5.90
CA THR A 79 12.66 21.71 5.48
C THR A 79 13.50 20.77 6.35
N LEU A 80 12.84 19.80 6.98
CA LEU A 80 13.45 18.69 7.71
C LEU A 80 13.86 17.56 6.75
N LEU A 81 15.07 17.05 6.90
CA LEU A 81 15.57 15.88 6.16
C LEU A 81 15.51 14.63 7.05
N ILE A 82 14.77 13.62 6.59
CA ILE A 82 14.71 12.29 7.19
C ILE A 82 15.51 11.30 6.34
N GLN A 83 16.54 10.71 6.93
CA GLN A 83 17.33 9.66 6.31
C GLN A 83 17.05 8.34 7.04
N SER A 84 16.48 7.34 6.35
CA SER A 84 16.10 6.04 6.93
C SER A 84 15.51 6.17 8.34
N GLY A 85 14.46 6.98 8.47
CA GLY A 85 13.74 7.22 9.73
C GLY A 85 14.50 8.00 10.82
N LYS A 86 15.59 8.70 10.49
CA LYS A 86 16.36 9.55 11.40
C LYS A 86 16.31 11.01 10.94
N PRO A 87 16.04 11.99 11.82
CA PRO A 87 16.09 13.41 11.47
C PRO A 87 17.55 13.88 11.43
N VAL A 88 18.10 14.15 10.25
CA VAL A 88 19.54 14.39 10.05
C VAL A 88 19.92 15.85 9.83
N GLY A 89 18.95 16.72 9.51
CA GLY A 89 19.22 18.15 9.35
C GLY A 89 17.96 18.93 9.00
N VAL A 90 18.00 20.23 9.31
CA VAL A 90 16.98 21.21 8.94
C VAL A 90 17.67 22.30 8.14
N PHE A 91 17.10 22.66 7.00
CA PHE A 91 17.66 23.68 6.10
C PHE A 91 16.59 24.68 5.70
N LYS A 92 16.99 25.94 5.53
CA LYS A 92 16.12 26.99 5.00
C LYS A 92 15.83 26.73 3.51
N THR A 93 14.56 26.79 3.16
CA THR A 93 14.03 26.68 1.80
C THR A 93 13.07 27.85 1.55
N HIS A 94 11.76 27.60 1.43
CA HIS A 94 10.71 28.60 1.25
C HIS A 94 9.33 27.99 1.55
N ASP A 95 8.32 28.82 1.77
CA ASP A 95 6.99 28.38 2.22
C ASP A 95 6.29 27.40 1.26
N ASN A 96 6.56 27.51 -0.04
CA ASN A 96 6.02 26.59 -1.05
C ASN A 96 6.81 25.28 -1.24
N ALA A 97 7.95 25.10 -0.57
CA ALA A 97 8.70 23.84 -0.60
C ALA A 97 8.05 22.81 0.33
N PRO A 98 8.43 21.52 0.25
CA PRO A 98 8.07 20.55 1.27
C PRO A 98 8.66 20.91 2.63
N ARG A 99 7.87 20.71 3.70
CA ARG A 99 8.33 20.77 5.10
C ARG A 99 9.20 19.59 5.48
N VAL A 100 9.02 18.44 4.83
CA VAL A 100 9.81 17.23 5.09
C VAL A 100 10.22 16.57 3.78
N LEU A 101 11.49 16.19 3.67
CA LEU A 101 12.02 15.35 2.60
C LEU A 101 12.55 14.06 3.21
N ILE A 102 12.14 12.92 2.66
CA ILE A 102 12.40 11.60 3.25
C ILE A 102 13.12 10.71 2.24
N ALA A 103 14.23 10.10 2.64
CA ALA A 103 14.93 9.09 1.87
C ALA A 103 15.17 7.84 2.73
N ASN A 104 14.41 6.77 2.51
CA ASN A 104 14.46 5.57 3.34
C ASN A 104 14.93 4.34 2.56
N SER A 105 15.81 3.54 3.18
CA SER A 105 16.19 2.20 2.70
C SER A 105 16.94 2.16 1.36
N ASN A 106 17.33 3.31 0.82
CA ASN A 106 18.11 3.40 -0.41
C ASN A 106 19.53 2.85 -0.18
N LEU A 107 19.93 1.91 -1.03
CA LEU A 107 21.26 1.30 -1.05
C LEU A 107 21.78 1.37 -2.48
N VAL A 108 23.10 1.53 -2.64
CA VAL A 108 23.74 1.45 -3.96
C VAL A 108 23.45 0.06 -4.55
N PRO A 109 23.10 -0.08 -5.85
CA PRO A 109 22.45 -1.30 -6.38
C PRO A 109 23.17 -2.61 -6.07
N HIS A 110 24.50 -2.65 -6.13
CA HIS A 110 25.26 -3.87 -5.81
C HIS A 110 25.08 -4.35 -4.36
N TRP A 111 24.80 -3.43 -3.44
CA TRP A 111 24.59 -3.69 -2.01
C TRP A 111 23.11 -3.73 -1.63
N ALA A 112 22.20 -3.65 -2.61
CA ALA A 112 20.76 -3.58 -2.39
C ALA A 112 20.17 -4.96 -2.06
N THR A 113 20.68 -5.63 -1.02
CA THR A 113 20.24 -6.96 -0.58
C THR A 113 19.80 -6.94 0.88
N TRP A 114 19.00 -7.92 1.28
CA TRP A 114 18.59 -8.08 2.68
C TRP A 114 19.77 -8.36 3.61
N GLU A 115 20.78 -9.09 3.17
CA GLU A 115 21.96 -9.40 3.97
C GLU A 115 22.70 -8.12 4.37
N HIS A 116 22.93 -7.22 3.41
CA HIS A 116 23.61 -5.95 3.70
C HIS A 116 22.70 -4.98 4.47
N PHE A 117 21.40 -4.93 4.13
CA PHE A 117 20.43 -4.17 4.91
C PHE A 117 20.44 -4.57 6.40
N ASN A 118 20.41 -5.88 6.69
CA ASN A 118 20.42 -6.41 8.05
C ASN A 118 21.75 -6.13 8.78
N GLU A 119 22.88 -6.16 8.07
CA GLU A 119 24.18 -5.75 8.62
C GLU A 119 24.17 -4.27 9.07
N LEU A 120 23.58 -3.39 8.25
CA LEU A 120 23.43 -1.97 8.56
C LEU A 120 22.41 -1.74 9.69
N ASP A 121 21.30 -2.48 9.71
CA ASP A 121 20.29 -2.38 10.76
C ASP A 121 20.85 -2.79 12.14
N ALA A 122 21.67 -3.84 12.18
CA ALA A 122 22.38 -4.26 13.40
C ALA A 122 23.35 -3.18 13.93
N LYS A 123 23.87 -2.32 13.04
CA LYS A 123 24.72 -1.15 13.38
C LYS A 123 23.91 0.11 13.72
N GLY A 124 22.57 0.06 13.67
CA GLY A 124 21.70 1.23 13.87
C GLY A 124 21.72 2.22 12.68
N LEU A 125 22.09 1.76 11.48
CA LEU A 125 22.27 2.58 10.29
C LEU A 125 21.14 2.44 9.26
N ALA A 126 20.20 1.51 9.47
CA ALA A 126 19.11 1.25 8.54
C ALA A 126 17.73 1.33 9.20
N MET A 127 16.74 1.55 8.36
CA MET A 127 15.32 1.39 8.65
C MET A 127 14.65 0.98 7.35
N TYR A 128 13.73 0.02 7.41
CA TYR A 128 12.92 -0.35 6.25
C TYR A 128 11.68 0.54 6.22
N GLY A 129 11.58 1.38 5.19
CA GLY A 129 10.48 2.35 5.07
C GLY A 129 9.19 1.75 4.52
N GLN A 130 9.24 0.53 3.96
CA GLN A 130 8.18 0.01 3.10
C GLN A 130 7.79 1.11 2.08
N MET A 131 6.51 1.31 1.82
CA MET A 131 5.95 2.42 1.07
C MET A 131 5.49 3.48 2.06
N THR A 132 4.33 3.30 2.70
CA THR A 132 3.69 4.33 3.53
C THR A 132 4.06 4.29 5.01
N ALA A 133 4.88 3.33 5.44
CA ALA A 133 5.30 3.21 6.83
C ALA A 133 6.27 4.35 7.19
N GLY A 134 7.37 4.47 6.45
CA GLY A 134 8.41 5.48 6.68
C GLY A 134 8.10 6.87 6.09
N SER A 135 6.98 7.01 5.35
CA SER A 135 6.53 8.27 4.75
C SER A 135 5.22 8.80 5.33
N TRP A 136 4.75 8.19 6.41
CA TRP A 136 3.68 8.70 7.28
C TRP A 136 2.37 8.98 6.53
N ILE A 137 1.88 7.99 5.79
CA ILE A 137 0.57 8.08 5.11
C ILE A 137 -0.18 6.75 5.10
N TYR A 138 0.06 5.93 6.13
CA TYR A 138 -0.64 4.67 6.33
C TYR A 138 -1.95 4.91 7.08
N ILE A 139 -3.02 4.26 6.60
CA ILE A 139 -4.40 4.45 7.07
C ILE A 139 -5.06 3.12 7.46
N GLY A 140 -4.23 2.19 7.94
CA GLY A 140 -4.64 0.82 8.22
C GLY A 140 -4.88 0.01 6.94
N SER A 141 -5.63 -1.08 7.07
CA SER A 141 -5.98 -2.01 5.98
C SER A 141 -6.74 -1.29 4.85
N GLN A 142 -7.39 -0.16 5.15
CA GLN A 142 -8.11 0.62 4.15
C GLN A 142 -7.19 1.17 3.04
N GLY A 143 -5.88 1.31 3.29
CA GLY A 143 -4.95 1.84 2.28
C GLY A 143 -4.91 1.02 0.98
N ILE A 144 -5.14 -0.30 1.07
CA ILE A 144 -5.02 -1.22 -0.07
C ILE A 144 -6.34 -1.87 -0.49
N VAL A 145 -7.37 -1.85 0.37
CA VAL A 145 -8.62 -2.59 0.14
C VAL A 145 -9.29 -2.27 -1.18
N GLN A 146 -9.27 -1.01 -1.64
CA GLN A 146 -9.82 -0.68 -2.96
C GLN A 146 -9.00 -1.28 -4.10
N GLY A 147 -7.67 -1.24 -4.03
CA GLY A 147 -6.82 -1.88 -5.05
C GLY A 147 -7.08 -3.39 -5.14
N THR A 148 -7.28 -4.02 -3.99
CA THR A 148 -7.65 -5.45 -3.92
C THR A 148 -9.06 -5.72 -4.43
N TYR A 149 -10.00 -4.83 -4.13
CA TYR A 149 -11.35 -4.88 -4.68
C TYR A 149 -11.34 -4.74 -6.20
N GLU A 150 -10.67 -3.72 -6.76
CA GLU A 150 -10.55 -3.52 -8.21
C GLU A 150 -9.88 -4.71 -8.89
N THR A 151 -8.87 -5.31 -8.25
CA THR A 151 -8.22 -6.53 -8.77
C THR A 151 -9.21 -7.68 -8.87
N PHE A 152 -10.00 -7.94 -7.81
CA PHE A 152 -10.98 -9.03 -7.82
C PHE A 152 -12.15 -8.75 -8.78
N VAL A 153 -12.63 -7.50 -8.84
CA VAL A 153 -13.69 -7.09 -9.78
C VAL A 153 -13.23 -7.31 -11.22
N GLU A 154 -12.00 -6.89 -11.55
CA GLU A 154 -11.46 -7.06 -12.91
C GLU A 154 -11.20 -8.53 -13.23
N ALA A 155 -10.68 -9.32 -12.29
CA ALA A 155 -10.60 -10.77 -12.45
C ALA A 155 -11.99 -11.40 -12.67
N GLY A 156 -13.02 -10.93 -11.98
CA GLY A 156 -14.41 -11.33 -12.20
C GLY A 156 -14.92 -10.99 -13.60
N ARG A 157 -14.59 -9.79 -14.13
CA ARG A 157 -14.93 -9.38 -15.51
C ARG A 157 -14.27 -10.27 -16.55
N GLN A 158 -12.99 -10.55 -16.40
CA GLN A 158 -12.23 -11.33 -17.38
C GLN A 158 -12.57 -12.83 -17.36
N HIS A 159 -12.80 -13.41 -16.18
CA HIS A 159 -12.91 -14.87 -16.03
C HIS A 159 -14.32 -15.38 -15.72
N TYR A 160 -15.21 -14.51 -15.23
CA TYR A 160 -16.52 -14.90 -14.66
C TYR A 160 -17.68 -13.98 -15.07
N ASN A 161 -17.60 -13.37 -16.26
CA ASN A 161 -18.66 -12.51 -16.83
C ASN A 161 -19.06 -11.33 -15.92
N GLY A 162 -18.13 -10.81 -15.12
CA GLY A 162 -18.32 -9.63 -14.29
C GLY A 162 -18.89 -9.88 -12.91
N THR A 163 -19.18 -11.11 -12.51
CA THR A 163 -19.71 -11.42 -11.17
C THR A 163 -18.96 -12.56 -10.49
N LEU A 164 -18.65 -12.38 -9.20
CA LEU A 164 -18.08 -13.42 -8.35
C LEU A 164 -19.10 -14.06 -7.40
N ALA A 165 -20.41 -13.80 -7.60
CA ALA A 165 -21.45 -14.44 -6.81
C ALA A 165 -21.39 -15.97 -6.95
N GLY A 166 -21.41 -16.68 -5.81
CA GLY A 166 -21.26 -18.14 -5.77
C GLY A 166 -19.84 -18.65 -6.07
N ARG A 167 -18.85 -17.74 -6.17
CA ARG A 167 -17.43 -18.05 -6.34
C ARG A 167 -16.68 -17.84 -5.04
N TRP A 168 -15.47 -18.38 -4.96
CA TRP A 168 -14.58 -18.10 -3.84
C TRP A 168 -13.10 -17.96 -4.21
N ALA A 169 -12.43 -17.06 -3.50
CA ALA A 169 -10.99 -16.83 -3.61
C ALA A 169 -10.24 -17.58 -2.49
N LEU A 170 -9.12 -18.21 -2.84
CA LEU A 170 -8.15 -18.78 -1.91
C LEU A 170 -6.92 -17.87 -1.84
N THR A 171 -6.51 -17.50 -0.63
CA THR A 171 -5.31 -16.70 -0.40
C THR A 171 -4.70 -16.95 0.97
N ALA A 172 -3.56 -16.30 1.26
CA ALA A 172 -2.93 -16.30 2.56
C ALA A 172 -2.36 -14.92 2.95
N GLY A 173 -2.09 -14.77 4.25
CA GLY A 173 -1.58 -13.56 4.88
C GLY A 173 -2.69 -12.60 5.30
N LEU A 174 -2.88 -12.45 6.61
CA LEU A 174 -3.79 -11.48 7.26
C LEU A 174 -3.00 -10.44 8.06
N GLY A 175 -1.90 -9.92 7.49
CA GLY A 175 -1.17 -8.77 8.03
C GLY A 175 -1.88 -7.44 7.75
N GLY A 176 -1.17 -6.31 7.96
CA GLY A 176 -1.71 -4.94 7.74
C GLY A 176 -2.37 -4.75 6.37
N MET A 177 -1.69 -5.19 5.31
CA MET A 177 -2.21 -5.13 3.93
C MET A 177 -3.00 -6.40 3.56
N GLY A 178 -2.44 -7.57 3.92
CA GLY A 178 -3.05 -8.91 3.75
C GLY A 178 -4.49 -9.03 4.26
N GLY A 179 -4.76 -8.36 5.37
CA GLY A 179 -6.07 -8.32 6.00
C GLY A 179 -7.15 -7.63 5.17
N ALA A 180 -6.80 -6.91 4.10
CA ALA A 180 -7.78 -6.31 3.21
C ALA A 180 -8.39 -7.31 2.20
N GLN A 181 -7.72 -8.44 1.94
CA GLN A 181 -8.16 -9.44 0.96
C GLN A 181 -9.55 -10.01 1.23
N PRO A 182 -9.91 -10.43 2.46
CA PRO A 182 -11.21 -11.05 2.71
C PRO A 182 -12.35 -10.06 2.52
N LEU A 183 -12.21 -8.82 3.03
CA LEU A 183 -13.20 -7.78 2.80
C LEU A 183 -13.30 -7.42 1.31
N ALA A 184 -12.19 -7.24 0.61
CA ALA A 184 -12.20 -6.94 -0.82
C ALA A 184 -12.91 -8.02 -1.65
N ALA A 185 -12.65 -9.30 -1.36
CA ALA A 185 -13.34 -10.42 -1.99
C ALA A 185 -14.85 -10.36 -1.71
N THR A 186 -15.24 -10.13 -0.47
CA THR A 186 -16.66 -9.98 -0.08
C THR A 186 -17.34 -8.82 -0.78
N LEU A 187 -16.68 -7.65 -0.90
CA LEU A 187 -17.20 -6.49 -1.63
C LEU A 187 -17.32 -6.75 -3.14
N ALA A 188 -16.41 -7.56 -3.71
CA ALA A 188 -16.49 -8.02 -5.10
C ALA A 188 -17.55 -9.13 -5.31
N GLY A 189 -18.20 -9.60 -4.23
CA GLY A 189 -19.27 -10.60 -4.27
C GLY A 189 -18.81 -12.06 -4.11
N ALA A 190 -17.54 -12.28 -3.81
CA ALA A 190 -16.98 -13.63 -3.60
C ALA A 190 -16.99 -14.04 -2.12
N CYS A 191 -17.08 -15.34 -1.85
CA CYS A 191 -16.54 -15.86 -0.60
C CYS A 191 -15.01 -15.86 -0.64
N SER A 192 -14.36 -15.99 0.52
CA SER A 192 -12.89 -16.16 0.56
C SER A 192 -12.44 -17.07 1.67
N LEU A 193 -11.44 -17.91 1.41
CA LEU A 193 -10.68 -18.60 2.44
C LEU A 193 -9.28 -17.96 2.52
N THR A 194 -8.96 -17.37 3.68
CA THR A 194 -7.64 -16.77 3.92
C THR A 194 -6.88 -17.51 5.00
N ILE A 195 -5.71 -18.03 4.66
CA ILE A 195 -4.85 -18.78 5.58
C ILE A 195 -3.91 -17.80 6.29
N GLU A 196 -3.81 -17.89 7.62
CA GLU A 196 -2.94 -17.06 8.45
C GLU A 196 -2.31 -17.91 9.55
N CYS A 197 -1.01 -17.73 9.80
CA CYS A 197 -0.27 -18.54 10.75
C CYS A 197 -0.30 -18.01 12.20
N GLN A 198 -0.74 -16.77 12.41
CA GLN A 198 -0.81 -16.13 13.72
C GLN A 198 -2.26 -15.81 14.13
N GLN A 199 -2.70 -16.40 15.25
CA GLN A 199 -4.03 -16.14 15.79
C GLN A 199 -4.28 -14.64 16.08
N SER A 200 -3.28 -13.93 16.62
CA SER A 200 -3.40 -12.50 16.92
C SER A 200 -3.67 -11.63 15.69
N ARG A 201 -3.24 -12.07 14.50
CA ARG A 201 -3.52 -11.38 13.24
C ARG A 201 -4.96 -11.63 12.80
N ILE A 202 -5.47 -12.86 12.94
CA ILE A 202 -6.88 -13.18 12.70
C ILE A 202 -7.78 -12.34 13.63
N ASP A 203 -7.47 -12.30 14.93
CA ASP A 203 -8.22 -11.55 15.93
C ASP A 203 -8.29 -10.05 15.60
N PHE A 204 -7.19 -9.48 15.11
CA PHE A 204 -7.17 -8.08 14.66
C PHE A 204 -8.18 -7.88 13.52
N ARG A 205 -8.22 -8.78 12.53
CA ARG A 205 -9.08 -8.64 11.34
C ARG A 205 -10.54 -8.85 11.69
N LEU A 206 -10.85 -9.75 12.62
CA LEU A 206 -12.19 -9.92 13.17
C LEU A 206 -12.63 -8.65 13.91
N ARG A 207 -11.79 -8.12 14.80
CA ARG A 207 -12.06 -6.88 15.55
C ARG A 207 -12.31 -5.68 14.63
N THR A 208 -11.54 -5.57 13.55
CA THR A 208 -11.66 -4.48 12.56
C THR A 208 -12.69 -4.76 11.46
N ARG A 209 -13.38 -5.90 11.50
CA ARG A 209 -14.41 -6.33 10.53
C ARG A 209 -13.92 -6.49 9.09
N TYR A 210 -12.64 -6.81 8.93
CA TYR A 210 -12.03 -7.13 7.65
C TYR A 210 -12.12 -8.62 7.29
N VAL A 211 -12.48 -9.47 8.26
CA VAL A 211 -12.86 -10.88 8.06
C VAL A 211 -14.11 -11.17 8.87
N ASP A 212 -15.01 -12.02 8.36
CA ASP A 212 -16.32 -12.28 8.97
C ASP A 212 -16.25 -13.39 10.03
N GLU A 213 -15.58 -14.50 9.74
CA GLU A 213 -15.48 -15.65 10.64
C GLU A 213 -14.16 -16.39 10.56
N GLN A 214 -13.86 -17.21 11.57
CA GLN A 214 -12.72 -18.12 11.61
C GLN A 214 -13.23 -19.57 11.67
N ALA A 215 -12.64 -20.43 10.83
CA ALA A 215 -12.89 -21.86 10.85
C ALA A 215 -11.98 -22.58 11.87
N ALA A 216 -12.49 -23.67 12.45
CA ALA A 216 -11.74 -24.47 13.41
C ALA A 216 -10.71 -25.41 12.76
N THR A 217 -11.01 -25.91 11.56
CA THR A 217 -10.17 -26.83 10.79
C THR A 217 -10.33 -26.57 9.29
N LEU A 218 -9.47 -27.18 8.47
CA LEU A 218 -9.60 -27.13 7.01
C LEU A 218 -10.95 -27.69 6.53
N ASP A 219 -11.43 -28.77 7.13
CA ASP A 219 -12.72 -29.38 6.77
C ASP A 219 -13.90 -28.47 7.10
N ASP A 220 -13.87 -27.82 8.27
CA ASP A 220 -14.87 -26.80 8.66
C ASP A 220 -14.85 -25.62 7.68
N ALA A 221 -13.66 -25.14 7.31
CA ALA A 221 -13.49 -24.06 6.34
C ALA A 221 -14.14 -24.41 4.99
N LEU A 222 -13.83 -25.60 4.46
CA LEU A 222 -14.38 -26.06 3.17
C LEU A 222 -15.90 -26.28 3.22
N ALA A 223 -16.43 -26.78 4.33
CA ALA A 223 -17.87 -26.94 4.53
C ALA A 223 -18.59 -25.57 4.51
N ARG A 224 -18.01 -24.56 5.18
CA ARG A 224 -18.53 -23.18 5.19
C ARG A 224 -18.49 -22.54 3.80
N ILE A 225 -17.35 -22.60 3.13
CA ILE A 225 -17.19 -22.08 1.77
C ILE A 225 -18.20 -22.74 0.82
N THR A 226 -18.36 -24.06 0.88
CA THR A 226 -19.34 -24.78 0.06
C THR A 226 -20.77 -24.34 0.35
N ARG A 227 -21.12 -24.13 1.62
CA ARG A 227 -22.45 -23.65 2.02
C ARG A 227 -22.71 -22.24 1.47
N TYR A 228 -21.82 -21.29 1.74
CA TYR A 228 -22.06 -19.88 1.38
C TYR A 228 -22.04 -19.64 -0.12
N THR A 229 -21.16 -20.32 -0.86
CA THR A 229 -21.17 -20.26 -2.33
C THR A 229 -22.46 -20.81 -2.93
N ARG A 230 -22.99 -21.93 -2.40
CA ARG A 230 -24.31 -22.47 -2.82
C ARG A 230 -25.48 -21.53 -2.50
N GLU A 231 -25.40 -20.80 -1.39
CA GLU A 231 -26.40 -19.80 -1.00
C GLU A 231 -26.25 -18.47 -1.76
N GLY A 232 -25.24 -18.31 -2.61
CA GLY A 232 -24.94 -17.06 -3.31
C GLY A 232 -24.50 -15.92 -2.38
N LYS A 233 -24.03 -16.23 -1.17
CA LYS A 233 -23.52 -15.27 -0.21
C LYS A 233 -22.04 -14.96 -0.48
N ALA A 234 -21.59 -13.81 0.01
CA ALA A 234 -20.19 -13.40 0.03
C ALA A 234 -19.73 -13.33 1.49
N VAL A 235 -19.00 -14.36 1.94
CA VAL A 235 -18.54 -14.48 3.33
C VAL A 235 -17.06 -14.84 3.34
N SER A 236 -16.32 -14.16 4.20
CA SER A 236 -14.89 -14.37 4.39
C SER A 236 -14.58 -15.25 5.60
N VAL A 237 -13.76 -16.28 5.38
CA VAL A 237 -13.38 -17.29 6.38
C VAL A 237 -11.86 -17.27 6.55
N ALA A 238 -11.39 -17.03 7.78
CA ALA A 238 -9.99 -17.23 8.16
C ALA A 238 -9.71 -18.67 8.59
N LEU A 239 -8.50 -19.16 8.33
CA LEU A 239 -8.00 -20.43 8.83
C LEU A 239 -6.62 -20.24 9.48
N CYS A 240 -6.51 -20.58 10.76
CA CYS A 240 -5.23 -20.52 11.48
C CYS A 240 -4.34 -21.71 11.10
N ALA A 241 -3.45 -21.52 10.12
CA ALA A 241 -2.59 -22.57 9.58
C ALA A 241 -1.43 -21.98 8.75
N ASN A 242 -0.49 -22.83 8.33
CA ASN A 242 0.57 -22.42 7.41
C ASN A 242 0.14 -22.63 5.94
N ALA A 243 0.25 -21.58 5.13
CA ALA A 243 -0.09 -21.64 3.70
C ALA A 243 0.74 -22.66 2.92
N ALA A 244 2.02 -22.83 3.27
CA ALA A 244 2.90 -23.82 2.66
C ALA A 244 2.47 -25.27 2.92
N ASP A 245 1.60 -25.50 3.91
CA ASP A 245 1.03 -26.81 4.23
C ASP A 245 -0.38 -26.97 3.64
N ILE A 246 -1.22 -25.92 3.75
CA ILE A 246 -2.63 -25.99 3.36
C ILE A 246 -2.82 -25.94 1.84
N LEU A 247 -2.09 -25.12 1.09
CA LEU A 247 -2.29 -25.05 -0.36
C LEU A 247 -1.95 -26.38 -1.05
N PRO A 248 -0.81 -27.04 -0.77
CA PRO A 248 -0.55 -28.38 -1.29
C PRO A 248 -1.62 -29.40 -0.89
N GLU A 249 -2.12 -29.34 0.34
CA GLU A 249 -3.18 -30.25 0.79
C GLU A 249 -4.50 -30.04 0.02
N LEU A 250 -4.88 -28.79 -0.26
CA LEU A 250 -6.04 -28.48 -1.09
C LEU A 250 -5.90 -29.02 -2.52
N VAL A 251 -4.71 -28.92 -3.10
CA VAL A 251 -4.39 -29.52 -4.41
C VAL A 251 -4.54 -31.05 -4.36
N ASN A 252 -3.98 -31.69 -3.33
CA ASN A 252 -4.05 -33.16 -3.16
C ASN A 252 -5.50 -33.66 -3.03
N ARG A 253 -6.36 -32.88 -2.37
CA ARG A 253 -7.79 -33.17 -2.22
C ARG A 253 -8.61 -32.90 -3.48
N GLY A 254 -8.01 -32.33 -4.53
CA GLY A 254 -8.72 -31.93 -5.74
C GLY A 254 -9.72 -30.78 -5.52
N VAL A 255 -9.54 -30.00 -4.45
CA VAL A 255 -10.36 -28.80 -4.23
C VAL A 255 -10.05 -27.79 -5.32
N ARG A 256 -11.06 -27.08 -5.82
CA ARG A 256 -10.89 -26.10 -6.90
C ARG A 256 -11.47 -24.74 -6.48
N PRO A 257 -10.63 -23.81 -6.00
CA PRO A 257 -11.00 -22.40 -5.88
C PRO A 257 -11.36 -21.79 -7.23
N ASP A 258 -12.03 -20.64 -7.21
CA ASP A 258 -12.29 -19.85 -8.42
C ASP A 258 -11.21 -18.79 -8.64
N LEU A 259 -10.51 -18.33 -7.60
CA LEU A 259 -9.33 -17.48 -7.72
C LEU A 259 -8.26 -17.93 -6.74
N VAL A 260 -6.98 -17.83 -7.11
CA VAL A 260 -5.85 -18.12 -6.21
C VAL A 260 -4.86 -16.97 -6.24
N THR A 261 -4.47 -16.49 -5.06
CA THR A 261 -3.43 -15.47 -4.90
C THR A 261 -2.72 -15.62 -3.55
N ASP A 262 -1.76 -14.74 -3.24
CA ASP A 262 -1.04 -14.75 -1.96
C ASP A 262 -0.60 -13.33 -1.56
N GLN A 263 -0.69 -13.02 -0.26
CA GLN A 263 -0.19 -11.78 0.32
C GLN A 263 0.54 -11.99 1.65
N THR A 264 1.15 -13.17 1.84
CA THR A 264 2.17 -13.34 2.90
C THR A 264 3.30 -12.33 2.71
N SER A 265 4.10 -12.04 3.74
CA SER A 265 5.24 -11.12 3.62
C SER A 265 6.47 -11.83 3.02
N ALA A 266 6.29 -12.46 1.86
CA ALA A 266 7.34 -13.22 1.18
C ALA A 266 8.54 -12.35 0.73
N HIS A 267 8.36 -11.03 0.68
CA HIS A 267 9.40 -10.06 0.35
C HIS A 267 10.52 -9.97 1.38
N ASP A 268 10.30 -10.45 2.61
CA ASP A 268 11.28 -10.52 3.68
C ASP A 268 11.34 -11.96 4.22
N PRO A 269 12.21 -12.82 3.67
CA PRO A 269 12.32 -14.21 4.10
C PRO A 269 12.77 -14.41 5.55
N LEU A 270 13.31 -13.37 6.20
CA LEU A 270 13.78 -13.46 7.59
C LEU A 270 12.68 -13.14 8.60
N HIS A 271 11.80 -12.19 8.27
CA HIS A 271 10.79 -11.69 9.21
C HIS A 271 9.33 -11.88 8.75
N GLY A 272 9.09 -12.28 7.51
CA GLY A 272 7.77 -12.22 6.89
C GLY A 272 7.10 -13.55 6.50
N TYR A 273 7.79 -14.69 6.54
CA TYR A 273 7.24 -15.96 6.07
C TYR A 273 7.60 -17.14 6.98
N LEU A 274 6.59 -17.73 7.61
CA LEU A 274 6.75 -18.86 8.53
C LEU A 274 7.12 -20.14 7.75
N PRO A 275 8.28 -20.78 8.01
CA PRO A 275 8.59 -22.07 7.41
C PRO A 275 7.58 -23.16 7.80
N SER A 276 7.30 -24.06 6.86
CA SER A 276 6.45 -25.24 7.08
C SER A 276 6.96 -26.06 8.26
N GLY A 277 6.04 -26.51 9.11
CA GLY A 277 6.32 -27.29 10.33
C GLY A 277 6.85 -26.51 11.52
N TRP A 278 7.07 -25.19 11.42
CA TRP A 278 7.54 -24.35 12.53
C TRP A 278 6.38 -23.67 13.25
N CYS A 279 6.55 -23.37 14.54
CA CYS A 279 5.69 -22.42 15.25
C CYS A 279 6.28 -20.99 15.21
N TRP A 280 5.45 -20.00 15.52
CA TRP A 280 5.85 -18.59 15.42
C TRP A 280 6.98 -18.22 16.41
N GLU A 281 6.91 -18.74 17.64
CA GLU A 281 7.91 -18.49 18.67
C GLU A 281 9.28 -19.08 18.29
N GLU A 282 9.28 -20.29 17.73
CA GLU A 282 10.49 -20.94 17.22
C GLU A 282 11.08 -20.14 16.05
N TYR A 283 10.23 -19.69 15.12
CA TYR A 283 10.63 -18.85 14.01
C TYR A 283 11.32 -17.55 14.48
N GLN A 284 10.75 -16.84 15.45
CA GLN A 284 11.35 -15.61 15.98
C GLN A 284 12.68 -15.86 16.67
N LYS A 285 12.83 -16.98 17.40
CA LYS A 285 14.08 -17.36 18.03
C LYS A 285 15.16 -17.70 16.99
N ASN A 286 14.80 -18.52 16.00
CA ASN A 286 15.71 -18.95 14.94
C ASN A 286 16.14 -17.79 14.05
N ALA A 287 15.26 -16.82 13.78
CA ALA A 287 15.62 -15.60 13.06
C ALA A 287 16.75 -14.80 13.73
N GLN A 288 16.92 -14.93 15.06
CA GLN A 288 18.02 -14.29 15.79
C GLN A 288 19.26 -15.18 15.84
N SER A 289 19.12 -16.48 16.12
CA SER A 289 20.26 -17.38 16.32
C SER A 289 20.87 -17.91 15.02
N ASP A 290 20.06 -18.10 13.98
CA ASP A 290 20.49 -18.53 12.64
C ASP A 290 19.65 -17.82 11.54
N PRO A 291 19.94 -16.53 11.27
CA PRO A 291 19.20 -15.77 10.27
C PRO A 291 19.27 -16.40 8.87
N ARG A 292 20.44 -16.91 8.49
CA ARG A 292 20.66 -17.50 7.15
C ARG A 292 19.87 -18.80 6.99
N GLY A 293 19.93 -19.70 7.97
CA GLY A 293 19.15 -20.93 7.96
C GLY A 293 17.64 -20.67 7.95
N THR A 294 17.19 -19.65 8.69
CA THR A 294 15.79 -19.22 8.72
C THR A 294 15.32 -18.72 7.36
N MET A 295 16.07 -17.82 6.71
CA MET A 295 15.75 -17.33 5.36
C MET A 295 15.70 -18.49 4.35
N GLN A 296 16.64 -19.43 4.42
CA GLN A 296 16.68 -20.59 3.54
C GLN A 296 15.48 -21.52 3.76
N ALA A 297 15.05 -21.71 5.01
CA ALA A 297 13.87 -22.49 5.35
C ALA A 297 12.58 -21.83 4.82
N ALA A 298 12.44 -20.52 5.01
CA ALA A 298 11.32 -19.75 4.50
C ALA A 298 11.22 -19.84 2.98
N LYS A 299 12.32 -19.60 2.24
CA LYS A 299 12.35 -19.73 0.77
C LYS A 299 11.99 -21.13 0.28
N ARG A 300 12.43 -22.20 0.96
CA ARG A 300 12.02 -23.58 0.64
C ARG A 300 10.50 -23.76 0.77
N SER A 301 9.89 -23.21 1.81
CA SER A 301 8.44 -23.26 2.01
C SER A 301 7.67 -22.41 1.00
N MET A 302 8.18 -21.24 0.62
CA MET A 302 7.63 -20.43 -0.49
C MET A 302 7.66 -21.22 -1.81
N ALA A 303 8.73 -21.97 -2.08
CA ALA A 303 8.81 -22.82 -3.27
C ALA A 303 7.73 -23.92 -3.28
N ALA A 304 7.43 -24.54 -2.13
CA ALA A 304 6.33 -25.50 -2.01
C ALA A 304 4.96 -24.83 -2.23
N HIS A 305 4.76 -23.66 -1.62
CA HIS A 305 3.56 -22.85 -1.80
C HIS A 305 3.33 -22.49 -3.29
N VAL A 306 4.34 -21.95 -3.97
CA VAL A 306 4.23 -21.57 -5.39
C VAL A 306 3.99 -22.78 -6.29
N ARG A 307 4.55 -23.96 -5.99
CA ARG A 307 4.20 -25.19 -6.73
C ARG A 307 2.72 -25.54 -6.61
N ALA A 308 2.09 -25.30 -5.46
CA ALA A 308 0.65 -25.48 -5.32
C ALA A 308 -0.15 -24.44 -6.11
N MET A 309 0.26 -23.17 -6.11
CA MET A 309 -0.34 -22.11 -6.95
C MET A 309 -0.26 -22.45 -8.45
N LEU A 310 0.89 -22.97 -8.90
CA LEU A 310 1.08 -23.47 -10.27
C LEU A 310 0.18 -24.67 -10.57
N ALA A 311 -0.02 -25.58 -9.62
CA ALA A 311 -0.94 -26.70 -9.79
C ALA A 311 -2.39 -26.22 -9.99
N PHE A 312 -2.84 -25.22 -9.21
CA PHE A 312 -4.15 -24.60 -9.42
C PHE A 312 -4.25 -23.90 -10.79
N SER A 313 -3.21 -23.17 -11.20
CA SER A 313 -3.15 -22.56 -12.53
C SER A 313 -3.31 -23.60 -13.64
N LYS A 314 -2.63 -24.75 -13.52
CA LYS A 314 -2.76 -25.88 -14.45
C LYS A 314 -4.16 -26.51 -14.46
N MET A 315 -4.92 -26.38 -13.36
CA MET A 315 -6.34 -26.77 -13.29
C MET A 315 -7.30 -25.72 -13.91
N GLY A 316 -6.74 -24.68 -14.55
CA GLY A 316 -7.50 -23.58 -15.15
C GLY A 316 -8.12 -22.64 -14.12
N VAL A 317 -7.56 -22.55 -12.91
CA VAL A 317 -7.95 -21.55 -11.92
C VAL A 317 -7.16 -20.28 -12.22
N PRO A 318 -7.79 -19.11 -12.38
CA PRO A 318 -7.06 -17.85 -12.46
C PRO A 318 -6.21 -17.64 -11.20
N THR A 319 -4.90 -17.69 -11.41
CA THR A 319 -3.87 -17.54 -10.38
C THR A 319 -3.06 -16.31 -10.68
N PHE A 320 -2.74 -15.50 -9.67
CA PHE A 320 -1.92 -14.31 -9.85
C PHE A 320 -1.12 -13.97 -8.59
N ASP A 321 0.03 -13.34 -8.79
CA ASP A 321 0.87 -12.79 -7.72
C ASP A 321 0.35 -11.42 -7.30
N TYR A 322 0.22 -11.21 -5.98
CA TYR A 322 -0.29 -9.98 -5.40
C TYR A 322 0.80 -9.07 -4.82
N GLY A 323 1.98 -9.10 -5.44
CA GLY A 323 2.99 -8.08 -5.25
C GLY A 323 3.85 -8.24 -4.01
N ASN A 324 4.08 -9.47 -3.55
CA ASN A 324 4.94 -9.79 -2.41
C ASN A 324 6.24 -10.51 -2.81
N ASN A 325 6.49 -10.65 -4.12
CA ASN A 325 7.71 -11.26 -4.68
C ASN A 325 7.85 -12.78 -4.43
N ILE A 326 6.78 -13.48 -4.07
CA ILE A 326 6.84 -14.92 -3.75
C ILE A 326 7.31 -15.76 -4.94
N ARG A 327 6.96 -15.39 -6.18
CA ARG A 327 7.43 -16.04 -7.42
C ARG A 327 8.95 -16.00 -7.54
N GLN A 328 9.57 -14.87 -7.24
CA GLN A 328 11.02 -14.70 -7.29
C GLN A 328 11.71 -15.55 -6.23
N MET A 329 11.19 -15.57 -5.00
CA MET A 329 11.74 -16.41 -3.93
C MET A 329 11.66 -17.90 -4.28
N ALA A 330 10.57 -18.34 -4.92
CA ALA A 330 10.44 -19.71 -5.41
C ALA A 330 11.39 -20.01 -6.59
N LYS A 331 11.57 -19.07 -7.52
CA LYS A 331 12.51 -19.21 -8.64
C LYS A 331 13.95 -19.39 -8.16
N GLU A 332 14.38 -18.62 -7.16
CA GLU A 332 15.69 -18.77 -6.50
C GLU A 332 15.89 -20.15 -5.87
N MET A 333 14.79 -20.85 -5.57
CA MET A 333 14.77 -22.20 -5.01
C MET A 333 14.52 -23.30 -6.06
N GLY A 334 14.70 -22.99 -7.34
CA GLY A 334 14.64 -23.96 -8.44
C GLY A 334 13.23 -24.26 -8.96
N VAL A 335 12.23 -23.43 -8.66
CA VAL A 335 10.94 -23.48 -9.37
C VAL A 335 11.08 -22.70 -10.68
N GLU A 336 11.59 -23.37 -11.71
CA GLU A 336 11.94 -22.73 -13.00
C GLU A 336 10.77 -21.97 -13.63
N ASN A 337 9.56 -22.49 -13.45
CA ASN A 337 8.33 -21.98 -14.03
C ASN A 337 7.48 -21.16 -13.02
N ALA A 338 8.12 -20.58 -11.98
CA ALA A 338 7.44 -19.78 -10.96
C ALA A 338 6.70 -18.54 -11.50
N PHE A 339 7.07 -18.06 -12.69
CA PHE A 339 6.47 -16.90 -13.34
C PHE A 339 5.40 -17.27 -14.38
N ASP A 340 4.95 -18.54 -14.44
CA ASP A 340 3.88 -18.98 -15.35
C ASP A 340 2.50 -18.38 -15.00
N PHE A 341 2.36 -17.77 -13.82
CA PHE A 341 1.22 -16.93 -13.49
C PHE A 341 1.65 -15.45 -13.34
N PRO A 342 0.82 -14.50 -13.82
CA PRO A 342 1.20 -13.10 -13.90
C PRO A 342 1.11 -12.38 -12.55
N GLY A 343 1.76 -11.22 -12.45
CA GLY A 343 1.43 -10.24 -11.42
C GLY A 343 0.06 -9.60 -11.66
N PHE A 344 -0.59 -9.15 -10.60
CA PHE A 344 -1.91 -8.54 -10.69
C PHE A 344 -1.93 -7.23 -11.50
N VAL A 345 -0.81 -6.50 -11.56
CA VAL A 345 -0.77 -5.23 -12.30
C VAL A 345 -0.82 -5.42 -13.81
N PRO A 346 0.07 -6.20 -14.45
CA PRO A 346 -0.06 -6.49 -15.88
C PRO A 346 -1.38 -7.19 -16.22
N ALA A 347 -1.92 -8.02 -15.32
CA ALA A 347 -3.15 -8.76 -15.56
C ALA A 347 -4.43 -7.90 -15.47
N TYR A 348 -4.49 -6.98 -14.50
CA TYR A 348 -5.76 -6.34 -14.12
C TYR A 348 -5.67 -4.81 -13.94
N ILE A 349 -4.61 -4.29 -13.32
CA ILE A 349 -4.59 -2.89 -12.85
C ILE A 349 -4.01 -1.89 -13.86
N ARG A 350 -3.09 -2.31 -14.74
CA ARG A 350 -2.39 -1.38 -15.64
C ARG A 350 -3.29 -0.45 -16.48
N PRO A 351 -4.46 -0.86 -16.98
CA PRO A 351 -5.38 0.05 -17.66
C PRO A 351 -5.80 1.26 -16.81
N LEU A 352 -5.95 1.07 -15.49
CA LEU A 352 -6.23 2.16 -14.54
C LEU A 352 -5.03 3.13 -14.47
N PHE A 353 -3.81 2.59 -14.37
CA PHE A 353 -2.58 3.41 -14.36
C PHE A 353 -2.38 4.22 -15.64
N CYS A 354 -2.81 3.71 -16.80
CA CYS A 354 -2.73 4.46 -18.06
C CYS A 354 -3.54 5.77 -18.01
N ARG A 355 -4.57 5.87 -17.15
CA ARG A 355 -5.36 7.09 -16.91
C ARG A 355 -4.95 7.85 -15.64
N GLY A 356 -3.81 7.49 -15.03
CA GLY A 356 -3.35 8.05 -13.76
C GLY A 356 -4.20 7.65 -12.55
N ILE A 357 -5.12 6.68 -12.70
CA ILE A 357 -5.98 6.19 -11.62
C ILE A 357 -5.14 5.31 -10.70
N GLY A 358 -5.17 5.58 -9.40
CA GLY A 358 -4.41 4.82 -8.40
C GLY A 358 -4.88 5.15 -6.98
N PRO A 359 -4.18 4.67 -5.93
CA PRO A 359 -4.65 4.67 -4.54
C PRO A 359 -4.59 6.04 -3.85
N PHE A 360 -5.27 7.01 -4.44
CA PHE A 360 -5.51 8.34 -3.89
C PHE A 360 -6.32 8.23 -2.59
N ARG A 361 -5.85 8.93 -1.55
CA ARG A 361 -6.44 8.87 -0.21
C ARG A 361 -6.38 10.22 0.48
N TRP A 362 -7.25 10.39 1.46
CA TRP A 362 -7.20 11.54 2.34
C TRP A 362 -7.52 11.18 3.79
N VAL A 363 -7.09 12.05 4.71
CA VAL A 363 -7.18 11.86 6.16
C VAL A 363 -7.67 13.14 6.81
N ALA A 364 -8.69 13.03 7.67
CA ALA A 364 -9.22 14.15 8.44
C ALA A 364 -8.39 14.37 9.70
N LEU A 365 -7.59 15.45 9.76
CA LEU A 365 -6.73 15.73 10.91
C LEU A 365 -7.53 16.06 12.18
N SER A 366 -8.79 16.45 12.03
CA SER A 366 -9.72 16.67 13.15
C SER A 366 -9.89 15.41 14.00
N GLY A 367 -9.82 14.22 13.40
CA GLY A 367 -10.26 12.98 14.01
C GLY A 367 -11.77 12.76 13.93
N ASP A 368 -12.54 13.66 13.32
CA ASP A 368 -14.00 13.55 13.21
C ASP A 368 -14.39 12.74 11.96
N PRO A 369 -15.08 11.60 12.10
CA PRO A 369 -15.54 10.82 10.96
C PRO A 369 -16.52 11.58 10.05
N GLN A 370 -17.21 12.61 10.55
CA GLN A 370 -18.12 13.43 9.74
C GLN A 370 -17.38 14.17 8.63
N ASP A 371 -16.11 14.54 8.82
CA ASP A 371 -15.32 15.18 7.77
C ASP A 371 -15.09 14.23 6.59
N ILE A 372 -14.91 12.93 6.86
CA ILE A 372 -14.85 11.91 5.81
C ILE A 372 -16.20 11.72 5.13
N TYR A 373 -17.30 11.66 5.87
CA TYR A 373 -18.63 11.51 5.23
C TYR A 373 -19.03 12.70 4.37
N LYS A 374 -18.65 13.92 4.76
CA LYS A 374 -18.84 15.12 3.94
C LYS A 374 -17.98 15.09 2.68
N THR A 375 -16.72 14.67 2.79
CA THR A 375 -15.85 14.51 1.61
C THR A 375 -16.32 13.38 0.69
N ASP A 376 -16.84 12.26 1.22
CA ASP A 376 -17.50 11.21 0.43
C ASP A 376 -18.67 11.78 -0.38
N ALA A 377 -19.53 12.60 0.24
CA ALA A 377 -20.63 13.27 -0.45
C ALA A 377 -20.14 14.26 -1.51
N LYS A 378 -19.09 15.04 -1.22
CA LYS A 378 -18.49 15.98 -2.17
C LYS A 378 -17.89 15.26 -3.38
N VAL A 379 -17.28 14.09 -3.19
CA VAL A 379 -16.76 13.28 -4.30
C VAL A 379 -17.91 12.84 -5.21
N LYS A 380 -19.03 12.38 -4.64
CA LYS A 380 -20.23 12.02 -5.42
C LYS A 380 -20.83 13.19 -6.19
N GLU A 381 -20.79 14.40 -5.64
CA GLU A 381 -21.23 15.62 -6.32
C GLU A 381 -20.34 15.95 -7.52
N ILE A 382 -19.01 15.85 -7.37
CA ILE A 382 -18.05 16.22 -8.42
C ILE A 382 -17.96 15.15 -9.51
N VAL A 383 -17.99 13.87 -9.12
CA VAL A 383 -17.90 12.71 -10.03
C VAL A 383 -19.28 12.06 -10.14
N ALA A 384 -20.26 12.82 -10.63
CA ALA A 384 -21.68 12.47 -10.54
C ALA A 384 -22.08 11.21 -11.33
N GLU A 385 -21.44 10.94 -12.46
CA GLU A 385 -21.85 9.89 -13.40
C GLU A 385 -21.19 8.52 -13.15
N ASP A 386 -20.19 8.43 -12.26
CA ASP A 386 -19.47 7.18 -12.00
C ASP A 386 -20.17 6.33 -10.94
N LYS A 387 -21.07 5.46 -11.41
CA LYS A 387 -21.82 4.52 -10.56
C LYS A 387 -20.92 3.55 -9.79
N HIS A 388 -19.78 3.15 -10.36
CA HIS A 388 -18.85 2.22 -9.71
C HIS A 388 -18.15 2.90 -8.54
N LEU A 389 -17.68 4.13 -8.72
CA LEU A 389 -17.11 4.95 -7.67
C LEU A 389 -18.14 5.26 -6.56
N HIS A 390 -19.39 5.55 -6.92
CA HIS A 390 -20.44 5.81 -5.92
C HIS A 390 -20.71 4.58 -5.07
N HIS A 391 -20.79 3.40 -5.71
CA HIS A 391 -20.95 2.13 -5.03
C HIS A 391 -19.76 1.82 -4.13
N TRP A 392 -18.53 2.08 -4.57
CA TRP A 392 -17.33 2.00 -3.75
C TRP A 392 -17.48 2.84 -2.47
N LEU A 393 -17.88 4.10 -2.58
CA LEU A 393 -18.04 4.99 -1.42
C LEU A 393 -19.15 4.53 -0.46
N ASP A 394 -20.27 4.02 -0.98
CA ASP A 394 -21.35 3.47 -0.16
C ASP A 394 -20.87 2.24 0.63
N MET A 395 -20.23 1.29 -0.05
CA MET A 395 -19.65 0.12 0.60
C MET A 395 -18.56 0.48 1.60
N ALA A 396 -17.70 1.44 1.26
CA ALA A 396 -16.64 1.93 2.13
C ALA A 396 -17.21 2.59 3.39
N ARG A 397 -18.40 3.21 3.32
CA ARG A 397 -19.09 3.74 4.50
C ARG A 397 -19.75 2.66 5.34
N GLU A 398 -20.36 1.67 4.71
CA GLU A 398 -21.10 0.60 5.40
C GLU A 398 -20.19 -0.47 6.03
N ARG A 399 -19.07 -0.78 5.37
CA ARG A 399 -18.26 -1.97 5.67
C ARG A 399 -16.88 -1.65 6.21
N ILE A 400 -16.32 -0.47 5.94
CA ILE A 400 -14.97 -0.12 6.42
C ILE A 400 -15.07 0.68 7.71
N HIS A 401 -14.54 0.11 8.78
CA HIS A 401 -14.31 0.83 10.02
C HIS A 401 -13.02 1.67 9.94
N PHE A 402 -13.09 2.91 10.41
CA PHE A 402 -11.90 3.76 10.51
C PHE A 402 -10.90 3.20 11.53
N GLN A 403 -9.62 3.39 11.24
CA GLN A 403 -8.48 3.01 12.06
C GLN A 403 -7.64 4.27 12.32
N GLY A 404 -7.50 4.68 13.58
CA GLY A 404 -6.80 5.93 13.92
C GLY A 404 -7.58 7.19 13.51
N LEU A 405 -6.95 8.10 12.78
CA LEU A 405 -7.62 9.24 12.15
C LEU A 405 -8.56 8.73 11.05
N PRO A 406 -9.81 9.21 10.97
CA PRO A 406 -10.71 8.89 9.87
C PRO A 406 -10.05 9.25 8.53
N ALA A 407 -10.07 8.28 7.63
CA ALA A 407 -9.42 8.36 6.34
C ALA A 407 -10.26 7.64 5.29
N ARG A 408 -10.06 8.00 4.02
CA ARG A 408 -10.73 7.36 2.89
C ARG A 408 -9.72 7.04 1.80
N ILE A 409 -9.84 5.85 1.24
CA ILE A 409 -9.24 5.48 -0.05
C ILE A 409 -10.31 5.68 -1.13
N CYS A 410 -9.94 6.30 -2.25
CA CYS A 410 -10.81 6.43 -3.42
C CYS A 410 -9.94 6.53 -4.67
N TRP A 411 -9.93 5.50 -5.51
CA TRP A 411 -9.11 5.47 -6.70
C TRP A 411 -9.65 6.43 -7.75
N VAL A 412 -8.88 7.48 -8.03
CA VAL A 412 -9.21 8.52 -9.01
C VAL A 412 -7.98 8.90 -9.82
N GLY A 413 -8.23 9.30 -11.07
CA GLY A 413 -7.20 9.56 -12.08
C GLY A 413 -6.76 11.01 -12.20
N LEU A 414 -5.94 11.26 -13.22
CA LEU A 414 -5.45 12.59 -13.60
C LEU A 414 -6.59 13.62 -13.74
N GLU A 415 -7.73 13.19 -14.27
CA GLU A 415 -8.90 14.03 -14.48
C GLU A 415 -9.50 14.62 -13.19
N TRP A 416 -9.35 13.93 -12.06
CA TRP A 416 -10.16 14.17 -10.86
C TRP A 416 -9.37 14.60 -9.63
N ARG A 417 -8.13 14.12 -9.44
CA ARG A 417 -7.35 14.39 -8.22
C ARG A 417 -7.23 15.89 -7.90
N GLN A 418 -6.90 16.70 -8.91
CA GLN A 418 -6.82 18.15 -8.76
C GLN A 418 -8.16 18.79 -8.35
N LYS A 419 -9.26 18.41 -9.02
CA LYS A 419 -10.59 18.96 -8.77
C LYS A 419 -11.05 18.65 -7.34
N LEU A 420 -10.87 17.40 -6.91
CA LEU A 420 -11.21 16.95 -5.55
C LEU A 420 -10.37 17.65 -4.49
N GLY A 421 -9.04 17.75 -4.68
CA GLY A 421 -8.19 18.44 -3.72
C GLY A 421 -8.54 19.92 -3.55
N LEU A 422 -8.90 20.61 -4.63
CA LEU A 422 -9.37 21.99 -4.55
C LEU A 422 -10.71 22.11 -3.82
N ALA A 423 -11.64 21.19 -4.07
CA ALA A 423 -12.91 21.15 -3.36
C ALA A 423 -12.73 20.85 -1.86
N PHE A 424 -11.82 19.95 -1.49
CA PHE A 424 -11.52 19.68 -0.08
C PHE A 424 -10.88 20.89 0.60
N ASN A 425 -9.97 21.59 -0.08
CA ASN A 425 -9.41 22.85 0.44
C ASN A 425 -10.50 23.90 0.63
N GLU A 426 -11.46 23.98 -0.28
CA GLU A 426 -12.63 24.85 -0.14
C GLU A 426 -13.48 24.50 1.08
N MET A 427 -13.76 23.21 1.29
CA MET A 427 -14.52 22.73 2.44
C MET A 427 -13.83 23.08 3.77
N VAL A 428 -12.50 23.06 3.80
CA VAL A 428 -11.71 23.50 4.97
C VAL A 428 -11.87 25.02 5.16
N ARG A 429 -11.73 25.79 4.08
CA ARG A 429 -11.84 27.26 4.10
C ARG A 429 -13.19 27.76 4.61
N CYS A 430 -14.28 27.13 4.20
CA CYS A 430 -15.64 27.51 4.61
C CYS A 430 -16.10 26.87 5.92
N GLY A 431 -15.29 25.99 6.52
CA GLY A 431 -15.63 25.28 7.76
C GLY A 431 -16.66 24.16 7.58
N GLU A 432 -16.91 23.71 6.35
CA GLU A 432 -17.74 22.53 6.10
C GLU A 432 -17.09 21.30 6.72
N VAL A 433 -15.76 21.16 6.63
CA VAL A 433 -14.98 20.21 7.45
C VAL A 433 -14.27 20.92 8.59
N SER A 434 -14.08 20.21 9.71
CA SER A 434 -13.74 20.84 11.00
C SER A 434 -12.25 21.15 11.20
N ALA A 435 -11.36 20.58 10.39
CA ALA A 435 -9.93 20.87 10.37
C ALA A 435 -9.32 20.54 9.00
N PRO A 436 -8.05 20.90 8.74
CA PRO A 436 -7.36 20.56 7.51
C PRO A 436 -7.36 19.07 7.17
N ILE A 437 -7.37 18.79 5.86
CA ILE A 437 -7.34 17.45 5.30
C ILE A 437 -5.96 17.18 4.72
N VAL A 438 -5.38 16.02 5.04
CA VAL A 438 -4.18 15.53 4.38
C VAL A 438 -4.60 14.74 3.14
N ILE A 439 -3.99 15.00 1.99
CA ILE A 439 -4.16 14.23 0.76
C ILE A 439 -2.84 13.56 0.41
N GLY A 440 -2.88 12.25 0.16
CA GLY A 440 -1.72 11.50 -0.30
C GLY A 440 -2.11 10.24 -1.04
N ARG A 441 -1.20 9.27 -1.07
CA ARG A 441 -1.39 7.98 -1.73
C ARG A 441 -0.40 6.94 -1.22
N ASP A 442 -0.57 5.70 -1.66
CA ASP A 442 0.51 4.73 -1.64
C ASP A 442 1.66 5.15 -2.58
N HIS A 443 2.83 4.54 -2.43
CA HIS A 443 3.92 4.66 -3.41
C HIS A 443 3.67 3.76 -4.63
N LEU A 444 2.79 2.76 -4.50
CA LEU A 444 2.15 2.10 -5.63
C LEU A 444 1.20 3.10 -6.30
N ASP A 445 1.64 3.69 -7.42
CA ASP A 445 0.80 4.53 -8.27
C ASP A 445 1.41 4.58 -9.67
N SER A 446 0.60 5.01 -10.64
CA SER A 446 0.92 5.02 -12.07
C SER A 446 2.31 5.60 -12.44
N GLY A 447 2.77 6.66 -11.76
CA GLY A 447 4.03 7.34 -12.10
C GLY A 447 5.13 7.21 -11.06
N SER A 448 4.88 6.54 -9.93
CA SER A 448 5.71 6.68 -8.74
C SER A 448 6.50 5.45 -8.36
N VAL A 449 6.55 4.41 -9.20
CA VAL A 449 7.24 3.16 -8.88
C VAL A 449 7.85 2.50 -10.12
N ALA A 450 9.05 1.95 -9.92
CA ALA A 450 9.66 0.94 -10.79
C ALA A 450 9.82 -0.35 -9.97
N SER A 451 9.20 -1.43 -10.42
CA SER A 451 9.15 -2.72 -9.72
C SER A 451 8.84 -3.85 -10.72
N PRO A 452 9.88 -4.47 -11.33
CA PRO A 452 9.73 -5.45 -12.42
C PRO A 452 8.94 -6.72 -12.07
N ASN A 453 8.80 -7.04 -10.78
CA ASN A 453 8.02 -8.19 -10.33
C ASN A 453 6.61 -7.81 -9.83
N ARG A 454 6.17 -6.56 -10.09
CA ARG A 454 4.89 -6.03 -9.63
C ARG A 454 4.34 -4.95 -10.55
N GLU A 455 4.47 -3.66 -10.22
CA GLU A 455 3.78 -2.58 -10.95
C GLU A 455 4.25 -2.42 -12.40
N THR A 456 5.54 -2.61 -12.64
CA THR A 456 6.16 -2.44 -13.95
C THR A 456 6.54 -3.76 -14.59
N GLU A 457 5.94 -4.87 -14.14
CA GLU A 457 6.16 -6.19 -14.73
C GLU A 457 5.60 -6.28 -16.15
N ALA A 458 6.41 -6.71 -17.12
CA ALA A 458 6.02 -6.84 -18.52
C ALA A 458 5.47 -5.52 -19.09
N MET A 459 6.25 -4.44 -19.01
CA MET A 459 5.94 -3.23 -19.76
C MET A 459 5.97 -3.55 -21.27
N ARG A 460 5.08 -2.93 -22.04
CA ARG A 460 4.91 -3.20 -23.49
C ARG A 460 6.21 -3.02 -24.28
N ASP A 461 7.05 -2.08 -23.86
CA ASP A 461 8.33 -1.73 -24.46
C ASP A 461 9.54 -2.40 -23.78
N GLY A 462 9.32 -3.20 -22.73
CA GLY A 462 10.37 -3.82 -21.92
C GLY A 462 11.08 -2.90 -20.93
N SER A 463 10.53 -1.71 -20.65
CA SER A 463 11.09 -0.71 -19.71
C SER A 463 10.92 -1.04 -18.22
N ASP A 464 10.66 -2.31 -17.88
CA ASP A 464 10.29 -2.79 -16.54
C ASP A 464 11.19 -2.24 -15.43
N ALA A 465 12.50 -2.23 -15.66
CA ALA A 465 13.52 -1.87 -14.67
C ALA A 465 13.96 -0.40 -14.68
N VAL A 466 13.38 0.44 -15.55
CA VAL A 466 13.76 1.86 -15.64
C VAL A 466 13.25 2.60 -14.41
N SER A 467 14.16 3.01 -13.52
CA SER A 467 13.84 3.67 -12.24
C SER A 467 14.01 5.19 -12.23
N ASP A 468 14.20 5.81 -13.40
CA ASP A 468 14.22 7.27 -13.52
C ASP A 468 12.87 7.88 -13.15
N TRP A 469 11.76 7.23 -13.55
CA TRP A 469 10.39 7.71 -13.34
C TRP A 469 10.02 8.02 -11.87
N PRO A 470 10.21 7.11 -10.89
CA PRO A 470 9.95 7.43 -9.50
C PRO A 470 10.85 8.55 -8.95
N LEU A 471 12.10 8.66 -9.41
CA LEU A 471 12.99 9.76 -9.02
C LEU A 471 12.45 11.10 -9.54
N LEU A 472 12.06 11.15 -10.82
CA LEU A 472 11.45 12.32 -11.44
C LEU A 472 10.12 12.69 -10.79
N ASN A 473 9.29 11.71 -10.42
CA ASN A 473 8.04 11.94 -9.69
C ASN A 473 8.31 12.63 -8.34
N ALA A 474 9.30 12.18 -7.57
CA ALA A 474 9.66 12.84 -6.31
C ALA A 474 10.18 14.26 -6.53
N LEU A 475 11.13 14.44 -7.46
CA LEU A 475 11.70 15.76 -7.78
C LEU A 475 10.62 16.74 -8.23
N LEU A 476 9.69 16.30 -9.09
CA LEU A 476 8.60 17.14 -9.58
C LEU A 476 7.59 17.47 -8.48
N ASN A 477 7.26 16.53 -7.59
CA ASN A 477 6.39 16.80 -6.44
C ASN A 477 7.04 17.80 -5.47
N THR A 478 8.36 17.72 -5.27
CA THR A 478 9.11 18.73 -4.51
C THR A 478 9.02 20.10 -5.18
N ALA A 479 9.27 20.18 -6.49
CA ALA A 479 9.18 21.44 -7.25
C ALA A 479 7.75 22.01 -7.32
N SER A 480 6.74 21.15 -7.30
CA SER A 480 5.33 21.52 -7.39
C SER A 480 4.77 22.07 -6.08
N GLY A 481 5.37 21.68 -4.95
CA GLY A 481 5.03 22.14 -3.61
C GLY A 481 4.17 21.16 -2.79
N ALA A 482 4.45 19.86 -2.86
CA ALA A 482 3.89 18.92 -1.89
C ALA A 482 4.34 19.29 -0.46
N THR A 483 3.58 18.93 0.57
CA THR A 483 3.95 19.23 1.97
C THR A 483 5.07 18.31 2.47
N TRP A 484 5.06 17.05 2.08
CA TRP A 484 6.24 16.19 2.19
C TRP A 484 6.37 15.23 1.02
N VAL A 485 7.62 14.87 0.71
CA VAL A 485 7.99 13.98 -0.39
C VAL A 485 8.94 12.93 0.11
N SER A 486 8.83 11.72 -0.41
CA SER A 486 9.64 10.58 0.00
C SER A 486 10.16 9.77 -1.19
N LEU A 487 11.40 9.29 -1.09
CA LEU A 487 12.02 8.32 -2.00
C LEU A 487 12.48 7.10 -1.21
N HIS A 488 11.84 5.97 -1.49
CA HIS A 488 12.08 4.72 -0.79
C HIS A 488 12.54 3.64 -1.77
N HIS A 489 13.19 2.62 -1.22
CA HIS A 489 13.68 1.45 -1.95
C HIS A 489 13.21 0.15 -1.30
N GLY A 490 12.81 -0.80 -2.15
CA GLY A 490 12.46 -2.18 -1.81
C GLY A 490 11.07 -2.37 -1.21
N GLY A 491 10.22 -1.34 -1.12
CA GLY A 491 8.85 -1.50 -0.62
C GLY A 491 8.04 -2.48 -1.48
N GLY A 492 7.20 -3.27 -0.80
CA GLY A 492 6.38 -4.32 -1.40
C GLY A 492 7.15 -5.60 -1.71
N VAL A 493 8.20 -5.51 -2.51
CA VAL A 493 8.90 -6.67 -3.12
C VAL A 493 10.27 -6.99 -2.51
N GLY A 494 10.73 -6.18 -1.56
CA GLY A 494 11.98 -6.41 -0.82
C GLY A 494 13.19 -5.70 -1.44
N MET A 495 14.31 -5.74 -0.72
CA MET A 495 15.56 -5.08 -1.13
C MET A 495 16.00 -5.52 -2.53
N GLY A 496 16.31 -4.54 -3.39
CA GLY A 496 16.83 -4.76 -4.74
C GLY A 496 15.78 -4.84 -5.84
N PHE A 497 14.49 -4.90 -5.48
CA PHE A 497 13.42 -5.18 -6.44
C PHE A 497 12.50 -4.00 -6.76
N SER A 498 12.59 -2.88 -6.03
CA SER A 498 11.79 -1.69 -6.35
C SER A 498 12.41 -0.36 -5.92
N GLN A 499 12.13 0.69 -6.68
CA GLN A 499 12.37 2.09 -6.29
C GLN A 499 11.09 2.88 -6.48
N HIS A 500 10.73 3.72 -5.52
CA HIS A 500 9.42 4.38 -5.56
C HIS A 500 9.31 5.63 -4.70
N ALA A 501 8.40 6.51 -5.10
CA ALA A 501 8.16 7.82 -4.50
C ALA A 501 6.79 7.93 -3.85
N GLY A 502 6.73 8.64 -2.72
CA GLY A 502 5.49 9.05 -2.08
C GLY A 502 5.40 10.56 -2.01
N MET A 503 4.18 11.08 -2.08
CA MET A 503 3.89 12.49 -1.93
C MET A 503 2.67 12.66 -1.04
N VAL A 504 2.66 13.75 -0.28
CA VAL A 504 1.52 14.16 0.53
C VAL A 504 1.42 15.68 0.55
N ILE A 505 0.20 16.20 0.47
CA ILE A 505 -0.12 17.62 0.48
C ILE A 505 -1.26 17.93 1.45
N VAL A 506 -1.15 19.05 2.17
CA VAL A 506 -2.16 19.51 3.12
C VAL A 506 -3.11 20.50 2.45
N CYS A 507 -4.41 20.28 2.65
CA CYS A 507 -5.48 21.22 2.36
C CYS A 507 -5.82 21.97 3.65
N ASP A 508 -5.27 23.16 3.84
CA ASP A 508 -5.44 23.99 5.04
C ASP A 508 -6.42 25.17 4.85
N GLY A 509 -7.09 25.23 3.69
CA GLY A 509 -8.06 26.27 3.36
C GLY A 509 -7.46 27.56 2.80
N THR A 510 -6.14 27.63 2.65
CA THR A 510 -5.45 28.83 2.15
C THR A 510 -5.40 28.90 0.62
N ASP A 511 -5.23 30.10 0.08
CA ASP A 511 -5.01 30.33 -1.35
C ASP A 511 -3.64 29.78 -1.79
N GLU A 512 -2.65 29.85 -0.92
CA GLU A 512 -1.32 29.29 -1.14
C GLU A 512 -1.39 27.76 -1.27
N ALA A 513 -2.17 27.09 -0.42
CA ALA A 513 -2.44 25.66 -0.56
C ALA A 513 -3.18 25.36 -1.86
N ALA A 514 -4.20 26.14 -2.23
CA ALA A 514 -4.90 25.95 -3.50
C ALA A 514 -3.95 26.04 -4.71
N ALA A 515 -2.96 26.95 -4.68
CA ALA A 515 -1.94 27.05 -5.73
C ALA A 515 -1.02 25.83 -5.77
N ARG A 516 -0.59 25.31 -4.61
CA ARG A 516 0.21 24.07 -4.53
C ARG A 516 -0.59 22.86 -5.01
N ILE A 517 -1.82 22.70 -4.54
CA ILE A 517 -2.74 21.61 -4.91
C ILE A 517 -2.97 21.55 -6.42
N ARG A 518 -3.19 22.71 -7.07
CA ARG A 518 -3.34 22.79 -8.54
C ARG A 518 -2.18 22.14 -9.29
N ARG A 519 -0.95 22.42 -8.88
CA ARG A 519 0.24 21.88 -9.54
C ARG A 519 0.45 20.41 -9.16
N VAL A 520 0.47 20.14 -7.86
CA VAL A 520 0.87 18.85 -7.30
C VAL A 520 -0.09 17.74 -7.72
N LEU A 521 -1.41 17.93 -7.54
CA LEU A 521 -2.40 16.90 -7.85
C LEU A 521 -2.74 16.79 -9.35
N HIS A 522 -2.16 17.65 -10.18
CA HIS A 522 -2.09 17.46 -11.63
C HIS A 522 -0.81 16.70 -12.01
N ASN A 523 0.34 17.23 -11.61
CA ASN A 523 1.65 16.72 -11.99
C ASN A 523 1.89 15.28 -11.53
N ASP A 524 1.49 14.93 -10.31
CA ASP A 524 1.71 13.60 -9.75
C ASP A 524 1.08 12.48 -10.59
N PRO A 525 -0.26 12.44 -10.83
CA PRO A 525 -0.85 11.47 -11.74
C PRO A 525 -0.43 11.67 -13.20
N ALA A 526 -0.12 12.91 -13.63
CA ALA A 526 0.35 13.17 -15.00
C ALA A 526 1.68 12.50 -15.30
N THR A 527 2.59 12.37 -14.32
CA THR A 527 3.82 11.58 -14.53
C THR A 527 3.54 10.10 -14.81
N GLY A 528 2.44 9.57 -14.30
CA GLY A 528 2.02 8.20 -14.57
C GLY A 528 1.46 8.01 -15.97
N VAL A 529 0.63 8.97 -16.42
CA VAL A 529 0.16 9.02 -17.81
C VAL A 529 1.33 9.20 -18.77
N MET A 530 2.26 10.12 -18.46
CA MET A 530 3.51 10.32 -19.21
C MET A 530 4.31 9.02 -19.35
N ARG A 531 4.59 8.34 -18.23
CA ARG A 531 5.38 7.10 -18.19
C ARG A 531 4.75 6.00 -19.06
N HIS A 532 3.44 5.82 -18.99
CA HIS A 532 2.75 4.78 -19.76
C HIS A 532 2.57 5.17 -21.23
N ALA A 533 2.40 6.46 -21.54
CA ALA A 533 2.39 6.94 -22.92
C ALA A 533 3.76 6.74 -23.59
N ASP A 534 4.85 7.02 -22.85
CA ASP A 534 6.23 6.77 -23.30
C ASP A 534 6.48 5.28 -23.60
N ALA A 535 5.99 4.39 -22.73
CA ALA A 535 6.01 2.94 -22.96
C ALA A 535 5.05 2.44 -24.06
N GLY A 536 4.37 3.36 -24.77
CA GLY A 536 3.56 3.06 -25.94
C GLY A 536 2.17 2.50 -25.65
N TYR A 537 1.58 2.75 -24.48
CA TYR A 537 0.19 2.38 -24.20
C TYR A 537 -0.80 3.39 -24.78
N ASP A 538 -1.65 2.94 -25.72
CA ASP A 538 -2.59 3.81 -26.44
C ASP A 538 -3.56 4.55 -25.50
N LEU A 539 -4.09 3.86 -24.49
CA LEU A 539 -4.94 4.45 -23.45
C LEU A 539 -4.27 5.61 -22.71
N ALA A 540 -2.96 5.55 -22.51
CA ALA A 540 -2.20 6.62 -21.86
C ALA A 540 -1.95 7.80 -22.81
N VAL A 541 -1.70 7.52 -24.10
CA VAL A 541 -1.60 8.56 -25.14
C VAL A 541 -2.94 9.28 -25.28
N GLU A 542 -4.05 8.56 -25.33
CA GLU A 542 -5.41 9.12 -25.36
C GLU A 542 -5.67 10.01 -24.14
N CYS A 543 -5.39 9.51 -22.93
CA CYS A 543 -5.53 10.29 -21.71
C CYS A 543 -4.66 11.55 -21.72
N ALA A 544 -3.42 11.47 -22.21
CA ALA A 544 -2.53 12.62 -22.34
C ALA A 544 -3.12 13.70 -23.26
N VAL A 545 -3.74 13.31 -24.37
CA VAL A 545 -4.42 14.23 -25.30
C VAL A 545 -5.69 14.81 -24.69
N GLU A 546 -6.52 14.00 -24.04
CA GLU A 546 -7.75 14.44 -23.35
C GLU A 546 -7.47 15.49 -22.27
N GLN A 547 -6.38 15.30 -21.52
CA GLN A 547 -6.01 16.14 -20.38
C GLN A 547 -5.02 17.26 -20.76
N GLY A 548 -4.67 17.39 -22.05
CA GLY A 548 -3.80 18.47 -22.55
C GLY A 548 -2.37 18.42 -22.02
N LEU A 549 -1.81 17.23 -21.80
CA LEU A 549 -0.43 17.07 -21.36
C LEU A 549 0.54 17.45 -22.49
N ASN A 550 1.60 18.19 -22.15
CA ASN A 550 2.69 18.47 -23.08
C ASN A 550 3.76 17.39 -22.97
N LEU A 551 3.74 16.41 -23.88
CA LEU A 551 4.70 15.31 -23.93
C LEU A 551 5.56 15.44 -25.22
N PRO A 552 6.76 16.04 -25.15
CA PRO A 552 7.51 16.48 -26.34
C PRO A 552 7.76 15.40 -27.41
N MET A 553 7.93 14.14 -26.99
CA MET A 553 8.23 13.02 -27.88
C MET A 553 6.99 12.22 -28.28
N VAL A 554 5.81 12.53 -27.73
CA VAL A 554 4.54 11.87 -28.07
C VAL A 554 3.81 12.75 -29.09
N ALA A 555 3.93 12.42 -30.36
CA ALA A 555 3.42 13.23 -31.48
C ALA A 555 1.94 13.63 -31.33
N ALA A 556 1.09 12.76 -30.79
CA ALA A 556 -0.34 13.02 -30.60
C ALA A 556 -0.63 14.20 -29.64
N THR A 557 0.32 14.55 -28.77
CA THR A 557 0.20 15.68 -27.84
C THR A 557 0.71 17.01 -28.42
N GLN A 558 1.36 16.97 -29.58
CA GLN A 558 1.90 18.15 -30.26
C GLN A 558 0.86 18.68 -31.26
N GLY A 559 0.51 19.98 -31.20
CA GLY A 559 -0.33 20.64 -32.22
C GLY A 559 -1.78 20.99 -31.84
N LYS A 560 -2.10 21.16 -30.56
CA LYS A 560 -3.35 21.81 -30.08
C LYS A 560 -3.07 23.01 -29.16
N GLY A 561 -1.98 23.73 -29.42
CA GLY A 561 -1.63 24.99 -28.73
C GLY A 561 -2.37 26.18 -29.33
#